data_AF-A0A1J4MN61-F1
#
_entry.id   AF-A0A1J4MN61-F1
#
_cell.length_a   1.000
_cell.length_b   1.000
_cell.length_c   1.000
_cell.angle_alpha   90.00
_cell.angle_beta   90.00
_cell.angle_gamma   90.00
#
_symmetry.space_group_name_H-M   'P 1'
#
loop_
_entity.id
_entity.type
_entity.pdbx_description
1 polymer ?
#
loop_
_entity_poly.entity_id
_entity_poly.type
_entity_poly.pdbx_seq_one_letter_code
_entity_poly.pdbx_strand_id
1 'polypeptide(L)'
;MQNIEGKVVDLYIPRKCSATKRLIAAKEHGAVQIDVAVVDDEGVATGQVMSFAISGAVRQRGESDGCLNRLFHEKQLLSFSR
;
A
#
# COMPACT_ATOMS: atom_id res chain seq x y z
N MET A 1 -9.15 17.20 -6.89
CA MET A 1 -9.75 18.29 -7.67
C MET A 1 -9.10 19.60 -7.24
N GLN A 2 -8.68 20.42 -8.21
CA GLN A 2 -8.16 21.77 -7.94
C GLN A 2 -9.17 22.80 -8.46
N ASN A 3 -9.34 23.90 -7.73
CA ASN A 3 -10.08 25.05 -8.24
C ASN A 3 -9.21 25.88 -9.21
N ILE A 4 -9.78 26.95 -9.77
CA ILE A 4 -9.10 27.86 -10.70
C ILE A 4 -7.88 28.55 -10.04
N GLU A 5 -7.90 28.70 -8.71
CA GLU A 5 -6.80 29.25 -7.91
C GLU A 5 -5.71 28.20 -7.58
N GLY A 6 -5.83 26.96 -8.07
CA GLY A 6 -4.88 25.87 -7.81
C GLY A 6 -5.00 25.22 -6.43
N LYS A 7 -6.00 25.59 -5.62
CA LYS A 7 -6.25 24.99 -4.30
C LYS A 7 -6.98 23.66 -4.43
N VAL A 8 -6.54 22.66 -3.69
CA VAL A 8 -7.21 21.37 -3.59
C VAL A 8 -8.51 21.54 -2.79
N VAL A 9 -9.65 21.24 -3.42
CA VAL A 9 -10.99 21.42 -2.82
C VAL A 9 -11.57 20.12 -2.24
N ASP A 10 -10.87 19.01 -2.37
CA ASP A 10 -11.34 17.72 -1.85
C ASP A 10 -11.25 17.67 -0.33
N LEU A 11 -12.30 17.15 0.32
CA LEU A 11 -12.33 16.95 1.79
C LEU A 11 -11.27 15.96 2.27
N TYR A 12 -11.00 14.92 1.48
CA TYR A 12 -9.93 13.97 1.71
C TYR A 12 -9.55 13.31 0.38
N ILE A 13 -8.32 12.83 0.29
CA ILE A 13 -7.85 12.03 -0.84
C ILE A 13 -7.84 10.57 -0.40
N PRO A 14 -8.65 9.68 -1.02
CA PRO A 14 -8.69 8.27 -0.63
C PRO A 14 -7.34 7.57 -0.85
N ARG A 15 -7.10 6.51 -0.08
CA ARG A 15 -5.93 5.64 -0.27
C ARG A 15 -6.05 4.90 -1.60
N LYS A 16 -4.90 4.58 -2.20
CA LYS A 16 -4.82 3.75 -3.41
C LYS A 16 -4.26 2.38 -3.03
N CYS A 17 -4.87 1.32 -3.56
CA CYS A 17 -4.35 -0.04 -3.45
C CYS A 17 -3.00 -0.12 -4.17
N SER A 18 -1.95 -0.53 -3.46
CA SER A 18 -0.60 -0.66 -4.00
C SER A 18 -0.53 -1.67 -5.14
N ALA A 19 -1.34 -2.74 -5.07
CA ALA A 19 -1.33 -3.80 -6.07
C ALA A 19 -2.03 -3.41 -7.39
N THR A 20 -3.21 -2.80 -7.31
CA THR A 20 -4.10 -2.57 -8.47
C THR A 20 -4.21 -1.10 -8.88
N LYS A 21 -3.67 -0.18 -8.08
CA LYS A 21 -3.79 1.28 -8.24
C LYS A 21 -5.23 1.82 -8.19
N ARG A 22 -6.20 0.97 -7.82
CA ARG A 22 -7.59 1.37 -7.58
C ARG A 22 -7.71 2.14 -6.27
N LEU A 23 -8.65 3.08 -6.23
CA LEU A 23 -8.98 3.80 -5.01
C LEU A 23 -9.68 2.85 -4.02
N ILE A 24 -9.31 2.94 -2.75
CA ILE A 24 -9.94 2.25 -1.63
C ILE A 24 -11.02 3.18 -1.09
N ALA A 25 -12.28 2.75 -1.17
CA ALA A 25 -13.41 3.56 -0.75
C ALA A 25 -13.53 3.60 0.78
N ALA A 26 -14.16 4.66 1.33
CA ALA A 26 -14.32 4.82 2.78
C ALA A 26 -15.12 3.67 3.44
N LYS A 27 -16.07 3.05 2.73
CA LYS A 27 -16.88 1.92 3.21
C LYS A 27 -16.25 0.54 2.95
N GLU A 28 -15.03 0.49 2.41
CA GLU A 28 -14.37 -0.77 2.11
C GLU A 28 -13.65 -1.33 3.35
N HIS A 29 -14.42 -2.02 4.21
CA HIS A 29 -13.90 -2.60 5.46
C HIS A 29 -13.00 -3.83 5.25
N GLY A 30 -13.00 -4.39 4.04
CA GLY A 30 -12.11 -5.49 3.67
C GLY A 30 -10.70 -5.04 3.29
N ALA A 31 -10.44 -3.74 3.15
CA ALA A 31 -9.12 -3.23 2.83
C ALA A 31 -8.19 -3.30 4.06
N VAL A 32 -6.91 -3.58 3.83
CA VAL A 32 -5.88 -3.66 4.87
C VAL A 32 -4.73 -2.73 4.54
N GLN A 33 -4.03 -2.31 5.59
CA GLN A 33 -2.74 -1.66 5.48
C GLN A 33 -1.73 -2.51 6.24
N ILE A 34 -0.59 -2.78 5.59
CA ILE A 34 0.49 -3.58 6.12
C ILE A 34 1.71 -2.68 6.14
N ASP A 35 2.28 -2.48 7.32
CA ASP A 35 3.47 -1.68 7.53
C ASP A 35 4.64 -2.62 7.83
N VAL A 36 5.70 -2.54 7.02
CA VAL A 36 6.92 -3.34 7.18
C VAL A 36 8.00 -2.44 7.74
N ALA A 37 8.56 -2.81 8.90
CA ALA A 37 9.63 -2.06 9.53
C ALA A 37 10.93 -2.18 8.73
N VAL A 38 11.62 -1.05 8.55
CA VAL A 38 12.97 -1.01 7.98
C VAL A 38 13.98 -1.21 9.09
N VAL A 39 14.87 -2.18 8.88
CA VAL A 39 15.93 -2.54 9.83
C VAL A 39 17.27 -1.96 9.38
N ASP A 40 18.13 -1.65 10.34
CA ASP A 40 19.53 -1.33 10.10
C ASP A 40 20.39 -2.61 10.01
N ASP A 41 21.69 -2.43 9.79
CA ASP A 41 22.65 -3.53 9.64
C ASP A 41 22.81 -4.37 10.92
N GLU A 42 22.43 -3.83 12.08
CA GLU A 42 22.41 -4.53 13.38
C GLU A 42 21.10 -5.29 13.61
N GLY A 43 20.15 -5.19 12.67
CA GLY A 43 18.83 -5.82 12.75
C GLY A 43 17.84 -5.08 13.65
N VAL A 44 18.13 -3.84 14.03
CA VAL A 44 17.28 -3.00 14.87
C VAL A 44 16.35 -2.18 13.98
N ALA A 45 15.09 -2.05 14.41
CA ALA A 45 14.12 -1.25 13.68
C ALA A 45 14.48 0.25 13.75
N THR A 46 14.66 0.87 12.59
CA THR A 46 15.06 2.28 12.45
C THR A 46 13.94 3.29 12.75
N GLY A 47 12.73 2.79 13.00
CA GLY A 47 11.50 3.61 13.11
C GLY A 47 10.88 4.00 11.77
N GLN A 48 11.56 3.76 10.64
CA GLN A 48 10.97 3.91 9.32
C GLN A 48 10.12 2.68 8.96
N VAL A 49 9.00 2.92 8.28
CA VAL A 49 8.08 1.87 7.84
C VAL A 49 7.75 2.01 6.37
N MET A 50 7.68 0.89 5.67
CA MET A 50 7.17 0.80 4.31
C MET A 50 5.72 0.33 4.36
N SER A 51 4.80 1.22 3.99
CA SER A 51 3.36 0.97 4.04
C SER A 51 2.81 0.46 2.71
N PHE A 52 2.04 -0.61 2.76
CA PHE A 52 1.35 -1.20 1.60
C PHE A 52 -0.15 -1.29 1.88
N ALA A 53 -0.96 -0.74 0.98
CA ALA A 53 -2.41 -0.81 1.08
C ALA A 53 -2.95 -1.85 0.10
N ILE A 54 -3.72 -2.83 0.58
CA ILE A 54 -4.33 -3.87 -0.26
C ILE A 54 -5.85 -3.74 -0.15
N SER A 55 -6.53 -3.68 -1.29
CA SER A 55 -7.99 -3.62 -1.34
C SER A 55 -8.62 -4.97 -1.00
N GLY A 56 -9.84 -4.94 -0.47
CA GLY A 56 -10.62 -6.13 -0.15
C GLY A 56 -10.91 -6.99 -1.38
N ALA A 57 -11.05 -6.38 -2.56
CA ALA A 57 -11.25 -7.09 -3.82
C ALA A 57 -10.09 -8.04 -4.17
N VAL A 58 -8.83 -7.64 -3.91
CA VAL A 58 -7.64 -8.48 -4.14
C VAL A 58 -7.59 -9.62 -3.13
N ARG A 59 -7.95 -9.33 -1.87
CA ARG A 59 -8.02 -10.33 -0.80
C ARG A 59 -9.08 -11.40 -1.07
N GLN A 60 -10.27 -11.00 -1.54
CA GLN A 60 -11.35 -11.93 -1.85
C GLN A 60 -10.99 -12.92 -2.96
N ARG A 61 -10.12 -12.51 -3.90
CA ARG A 61 -9.63 -13.37 -5.00
C ARG A 61 -8.52 -14.33 -4.58
N GLY A 62 -7.95 -14.18 -3.38
CA GLY A 62 -6.77 -14.94 -2.97
C GLY A 62 -5.46 -14.48 -3.64
N GLU A 63 -5.48 -13.36 -4.36
CA GLU A 63 -4.32 -12.81 -5.08
C GLU A 63 -3.43 -11.92 -4.20
N SER A 64 -3.80 -11.74 -2.93
CA SER A 64 -3.13 -10.82 -2.00
C SER A 64 -1.66 -11.16 -1.79
N ASP A 65 -1.35 -12.45 -1.62
CA ASP A 65 0.00 -12.93 -1.34
C ASP A 65 0.94 -12.70 -2.53
N GLY A 66 0.57 -13.20 -3.71
CA GLY A 66 1.36 -12.99 -4.93
C GLY A 66 1.53 -11.51 -5.30
N CYS A 67 0.54 -10.66 -5.03
CA CYS A 67 0.70 -9.22 -5.19
C CYS A 67 1.69 -8.61 -4.20
N LEU A 68 1.69 -9.04 -2.94
CA LEU A 68 2.63 -8.57 -1.92
C LEU A 68 4.06 -9.01 -2.24
N ASN A 69 4.28 -10.26 -2.65
CA ASN A 69 5.61 -10.74 -3.05
C ASN A 69 6.20 -9.88 -4.17
N ARG A 70 5.40 -9.57 -5.19
CA ARG A 70 5.81 -8.65 -6.27
C ARG A 70 6.15 -7.26 -5.74
N LEU A 71 5.32 -6.68 -4.86
CA LEU A 71 5.55 -5.35 -4.28
C LEU A 71 6.80 -5.32 -3.40
N PHE A 72 7.05 -6.37 -2.62
CA PHE A 72 8.24 -6.49 -1.78
C PHE A 72 9.50 -6.66 -2.63
N HIS A 73 9.43 -7.42 -3.72
CA HIS A 73 10.53 -7.52 -4.68
C HIS A 73 10.83 -6.17 -5.36
N GLU A 74 9.80 -5.43 -5.80
CA GLU A 74 9.97 -4.08 -6.35
C GLU A 74 10.62 -3.10 -5.35
N LYS A 75 10.43 -3.34 -4.05
CA LYS A 75 11.04 -2.59 -2.94
C LYS A 75 12.34 -3.19 -2.42
N GLN A 76 12.88 -4.22 -3.10
CA GLN A 76 14.11 -4.91 -2.74
C GLN A 76 14.10 -5.52 -1.32
N LEU A 77 12.91 -5.80 -0.79
CA LEU A 77 12.73 -6.48 0.50
C LEU A 77 12.81 -8.01 0.35
N LEU A 78 12.47 -8.53 -0.82
CA LEU A 78 12.56 -9.94 -1.17
C LEU A 78 13.38 -10.13 -2.45
N SER A 79 14.10 -11.25 -2.52
CA SER A 79 14.90 -11.65 -3.69
C SER A 79 14.09 -12.33 -4.79
N PHE A 80 12.84 -12.72 -4.50
CA PHE A 80 11.95 -13.39 -5.43
C PHE A 80 10.63 -12.65 -5.56
N SER A 81 10.02 -12.76 -6.74
CA SER A 81 8.73 -12.12 -7.08
C SER A 81 7.58 -13.12 -7.27
N ARG A 82 7.82 -14.43 -7.04
CA ARG A 82 6.83 -15.48 -7.29
C ARG A 82 5.85 -15.67 -6.14
#